data_AF-A0A971GU88-F1
#
_entry.id   AF-A0A971GU88-F1
#
_cell.length_a   1.000
_cell.length_b   1.000
_cell.length_c   1.000
_cell.angle_alpha   90.00
_cell.angle_beta   90.00
_cell.angle_gamma   90.00
#
_symmetry.space_group_name_H-M   'P 1'
#
loop_
_entity.id
_entity.type
_entity.pdbx_description
1 polymer ?
#
loop_
_entity_poly.entity_id
_entity_poly.type
_entity_poly.pdbx_seq_one_letter_code
_entity_poly.pdbx_strand_id
1 'polypeptide(L)'
;VMLALLEKRLSSDIGARGIFKKVMIFCLVGVAHIIDSNIIGDGSVIRTAVIFFYLSNEGISIIENASKIGLPIPEKLKNILAELGEGGESKK
;
A
#
# COMPACT_ATOMS: atom_id res chain seq x y z
N VAL A 1 1.14 -7.16 -7.86
CA VAL A 1 0.12 -8.17 -8.28
C VAL A 1 -0.56 -7.75 -9.59
N MET A 2 -1.14 -6.55 -9.67
CA MET A 2 -1.90 -6.10 -10.85
C MET A 2 -1.04 -5.95 -12.12
N LEU A 3 0.17 -5.39 -12.04
CA LEU A 3 1.10 -5.35 -13.17
C LEU A 3 1.57 -6.74 -13.59
N ALA A 4 1.95 -7.60 -12.64
CA ALA A 4 2.35 -8.97 -12.94
C ALA A 4 1.22 -9.78 -13.62
N LEU A 5 -0.04 -9.51 -13.28
CA LEU A 5 -1.24 -10.05 -13.95
C LEU A 5 -1.28 -9.60 -15.42
N LEU A 6 -1.04 -8.30 -15.66
CA LEU A 6 -1.05 -7.73 -17.00
C LEU A 6 0.11 -8.25 -17.87
N GLU A 7 1.30 -8.40 -17.28
CA GLU A 7 2.50 -8.92 -17.94
C GLU A 7 2.49 -10.45 -18.10
N LYS A 8 1.43 -11.14 -17.67
CA LYS A 8 1.32 -12.61 -17.64
C LYS A 8 2.49 -13.30 -16.92
N ARG A 9 3.13 -12.61 -15.97
CA ARG A 9 4.24 -13.10 -15.15
C ARG A 9 3.81 -13.33 -13.70
N LEU A 10 2.65 -13.95 -13.49
CA LEU A 10 2.30 -14.37 -12.12
C LEU A 10 3.14 -15.57 -11.71
N SER A 11 3.97 -15.35 -10.71
CA SER A 11 4.24 -16.41 -9.74
C SER A 11 3.17 -16.34 -8.65
N SER A 12 2.58 -17.50 -8.34
CA SER A 12 1.66 -17.69 -7.21
C SER A 12 2.27 -17.20 -5.89
N ASP A 13 3.58 -17.28 -5.73
CA ASP A 13 4.29 -16.82 -4.53
C ASP A 13 4.23 -15.30 -4.39
N ILE A 14 4.41 -14.58 -5.50
CA ILE A 14 4.35 -13.10 -5.54
C ILE A 14 2.92 -12.63 -5.29
N GLY A 15 1.93 -13.30 -5.89
CA GLY A 15 0.51 -13.05 -5.68
C GLY A 15 0.09 -13.28 -4.23
N ALA A 16 0.42 -14.46 -3.67
CA ALA A 16 0.12 -14.84 -2.31
C ALA A 16 0.77 -13.89 -1.29
N ARG A 17 2.03 -13.51 -1.50
CA ARG A 17 2.71 -12.54 -0.63
C ARG A 17 2.04 -11.17 -0.64
N GLY A 18 1.55 -10.73 -1.80
CA GLY A 18 0.78 -9.49 -1.92
C GLY A 18 -0.56 -9.55 -1.18
N ILE A 19 -1.31 -10.63 -1.35
CA ILE A 19 -2.58 -10.84 -0.65
C ILE A 19 -2.36 -10.95 0.86
N PHE A 20 -1.36 -11.71 1.30
CA PHE A 20 -1.02 -11.87 2.71
C PHE A 20 -0.73 -10.53 3.40
N LYS A 21 0.04 -9.64 2.75
CA LYS A 21 0.28 -8.28 3.27
C LYS A 21 -1.02 -7.50 3.46
N LYS A 22 -1.95 -7.58 2.52
CA LYS A 22 -3.26 -6.89 2.61
C LYS A 22 -4.12 -7.46 3.73
N VAL A 23 -4.14 -8.78 3.90
CA VAL A 23 -4.84 -9.43 5.03
C VAL A 23 -4.27 -8.95 6.37
N MET A 24 -2.94 -8.87 6.51
CA MET A 24 -2.30 -8.34 7.72
C MET A 24 -2.69 -6.88 8.01
N ILE A 25 -2.79 -6.04 6.98
CA ILE A 25 -3.26 -4.64 7.14
C ILE A 25 -4.70 -4.62 7.68
N PHE A 26 -5.60 -5.45 7.15
CA PHE A 26 -6.96 -5.55 7.67
C PHE A 26 -7.00 -6.01 9.13
N CYS A 27 -6.16 -6.98 9.51
CA CYS A 27 -6.04 -7.41 10.92
C CYS A 27 -5.60 -6.25 11.82
N LEU A 28 -4.60 -5.46 11.40
CA LEU A 28 -4.12 -4.30 12.16
C LEU A 28 -5.18 -3.20 12.28
N VAL A 29 -5.93 -2.92 11.23
CA VAL A 29 -7.07 -1.99 11.28
C VAL A 29 -8.15 -2.49 12.22
N GLY A 30 -8.40 -3.80 12.26
CA GLY A 30 -9.31 -4.44 13.21
C GLY A 30 -8.87 -4.25 14.66
N VAL A 31 -7.59 -4.47 14.96
CA VAL A 31 -7.02 -4.22 16.28
C VAL A 31 -7.13 -2.74 16.65
N ALA A 32 -6.78 -1.84 15.74
CA ALA A 32 -6.91 -0.39 15.95
C ALA A 32 -8.36 0.02 16.26
N HIS A 33 -9.34 -0.58 15.58
CA HIS A 33 -10.75 -0.35 15.86
C HIS A 33 -11.16 -0.84 17.24
N ILE A 34 -10.69 -2.01 17.68
CA ILE A 34 -10.96 -2.52 19.04
C ILE A 34 -10.38 -1.57 20.09
N ILE A 35 -9.15 -1.07 19.88
CA ILE A 35 -8.50 -0.11 20.78
C ILE A 35 -9.30 1.19 20.85
N ASP A 36 -9.66 1.78 19.70
CA ASP A 36 -10.48 2.99 19.64
C ASP A 36 -11.80 2.79 20.40
N SER A 37 -12.49 1.68 20.16
CA SER A 37 -13.83 1.43 20.71
C SER A 37 -13.82 1.10 22.21
N ASN A 38 -12.77 0.45 22.73
CA ASN A 38 -12.75 -0.06 24.11
C ASN A 38 -11.84 0.73 25.05
N ILE A 39 -10.83 1.44 24.54
CA ILE A 39 -9.81 2.12 25.36
C ILE A 39 -9.97 3.63 25.28
N ILE A 40 -10.13 4.18 24.07
CA ILE A 40 -10.23 5.63 23.88
C ILE A 40 -11.67 6.10 24.05
N GLY A 41 -12.65 5.31 23.60
CA GLY A 41 -14.07 5.65 23.60
C GLY A 41 -14.39 6.69 22.51
N ASP A 42 -15.53 6.53 21.82
CA ASP A 42 -16.13 7.34 20.71
C ASP A 42 -15.22 8.01 19.65
N GLY A 43 -13.91 7.79 19.73
CA GLY A 43 -12.89 8.30 18.85
C GLY A 43 -12.57 7.25 17.81
N SER A 44 -12.45 7.70 16.56
CA SER A 44 -11.97 6.86 15.45
C SER A 44 -10.52 7.18 15.07
N VAL A 45 -9.79 7.83 15.98
CA VAL A 45 -8.51 8.47 15.69
C VAL A 45 -7.44 7.45 15.37
N ILE A 46 -7.29 6.37 16.15
CA ILE A 46 -6.24 5.37 15.90
C ILE A 46 -6.57 4.58 14.64
N ARG A 47 -7.81 4.14 14.46
CA ARG A 47 -8.26 3.45 13.26
C ARG A 47 -8.00 4.31 12.02
N THR A 48 -8.36 5.59 12.08
CA THR A 48 -8.15 6.52 10.97
C THR A 48 -6.66 6.72 10.70
N ALA A 49 -5.83 6.89 11.73
CA ALA A 49 -4.39 7.01 11.58
C ALA A 49 -3.75 5.76 10.95
N VAL A 50 -4.14 4.57 11.40
CA VAL A 50 -3.66 3.30 10.85
C VAL A 50 -4.09 3.12 9.40
N ILE A 51 -5.33 3.47 9.07
CA ILE A 51 -5.83 3.45 7.68
C ILE A 51 -5.00 4.40 6.82
N PHE A 52 -4.82 5.67 7.21
CA PHE A 52 -4.07 6.64 6.41
C PHE A 52 -2.60 6.25 6.26
N PHE A 53 -1.98 5.70 7.30
CA PHE A 53 -0.61 5.21 7.24
C PHE A 53 -0.43 4.13 6.17
N TYR A 54 -1.24 3.07 6.21
CA TYR A 54 -1.13 1.99 5.22
C TYR A 54 -1.69 2.37 3.84
N LEU A 55 -2.68 3.26 3.79
CA LEU A 55 -3.20 3.82 2.54
C LEU A 55 -2.12 4.61 1.78
N SER A 56 -1.26 5.34 2.50
CA SER A 56 -0.16 6.08 1.87
C SER A 56 0.81 5.14 1.14
N ASN A 57 1.14 4.00 1.77
CA ASN A 57 2.01 2.97 1.18
C ASN A 57 1.37 2.26 -0.02
N GLU A 58 0.07 1.91 0.06
CA GLU A 58 -0.66 1.34 -1.07
C GLU A 58 -0.88 2.37 -2.18
N GLY A 59 -1.06 3.64 -1.84
CA GLY A 59 -1.20 4.76 -2.77
C GLY A 59 0.02 4.89 -3.68
N ILE A 60 1.23 4.82 -3.13
CA ILE A 60 2.48 4.77 -3.92
C ILE A 60 2.45 3.60 -4.91
N SER A 61 2.09 2.41 -4.44
CA SER A 61 1.99 1.21 -5.28
C SER A 61 0.94 1.36 -6.40
N ILE A 62 -0.18 2.03 -6.13
CA ILE A 62 -1.22 2.29 -7.14
C ILE A 62 -0.71 3.24 -8.22
N ILE A 63 -0.06 4.35 -7.83
CA ILE A 63 0.43 5.34 -8.79
C ILE A 63 1.57 4.74 -9.64
N GLU A 64 2.43 3.90 -9.05
CA GLU A 64 3.44 3.14 -9.79
C GLU A 64 2.81 2.21 -10.84
N ASN A 65 1.81 1.42 -10.46
CA ASN A 65 1.11 0.54 -11.41
C ASN A 65 0.40 1.34 -12.51
N ALA A 66 -0.27 2.45 -12.15
CA ALA A 66 -0.94 3.32 -13.11
C ALA A 66 0.06 3.92 -14.12
N SER A 67 1.25 4.33 -13.66
CA SER A 67 2.31 4.85 -14.53
C SER A 67 2.78 3.78 -15.53
N LYS A 68 2.98 2.55 -15.06
CA LYS A 68 3.44 1.43 -15.90
C LYS A 68 2.39 0.96 -16.93
N ILE A 69 1.10 1.16 -16.64
CA ILE A 69 0.00 0.86 -17.58
C ILE A 69 -0.20 2.00 -18.60
N GLY A 70 0.56 3.10 -18.47
CA GLY A 70 0.54 4.22 -19.42
C GLY A 70 -0.56 5.24 -19.16
N LEU A 71 -1.14 5.27 -17.95
CA LEU A 71 -2.08 6.33 -17.59
C LEU A 71 -1.33 7.68 -17.48
N PRO A 72 -1.93 8.78 -17.95
CA PRO A 72 -1.33 10.10 -17.81
C PRO A 72 -1.28 10.48 -16.33
N ILE A 73 -0.06 10.55 -15.79
CA ILE A 73 0.22 10.97 -14.42
C ILE A 73 1.10 12.22 -14.48
N PRO A 74 0.85 13.23 -13.65
CA PRO A 74 1.70 14.43 -13.58
C PRO A 74 3.19 14.09 -13.42
N GLU A 75 4.05 14.69 -14.25
CA GLU A 75 5.51 14.44 -14.24
C GLU A 75 6.14 14.70 -12.87
N LYS A 76 5.64 15.69 -12.12
CA LYS A 76 6.10 15.94 -10.73
C LYS A 76 5.88 14.72 -9.82
N LEU A 77 4.73 14.05 -9.93
CA LEU A 77 4.44 12.85 -9.13
C LEU A 77 5.31 11.68 -9.58
N LYS A 78 5.55 11.53 -10.89
CA LYS A 78 6.43 10.50 -11.44
C LYS A 78 7.88 10.66 -10.94
N ASN A 79 8.39 11.89 -10.90
CA ASN A 79 9.73 12.18 -10.38
C ASN A 79 9.85 11.87 -8.89
N ILE A 80 8.87 12.27 -8.09
CA ILE A 80 8.84 11.96 -6.64
C ILE A 80 8.81 10.43 -6.42
N LEU A 81 8.04 9.69 -7.21
CA LEU A 81 8.00 8.23 -7.11
C LEU A 81 9.33 7.56 -7.48
N ALA A 82 10.02 8.07 -8.51
CA ALA A 82 11.34 7.56 -8.89
C ALA A 82 12.35 7.76 -7.75
N GLU A 83 12.35 8.92 -7.12
CA GLU A 83 13.22 9.25 -5.99
C GLU A 83 12.91 8.40 -4.74
N LEU A 84 11.62 8.13 -4.46
CA LEU A 84 11.21 7.25 -3.37
C LEU A 84 11.54 5.77 -3.62
N GLY A 85 11.52 5.32 -4.88
CA GLY A 85 11.86 3.95 -5.27
C GLY A 85 13.36 3.64 -5.08
N GLU A 86 14.24 4.60 -5.36
CA GLU A 86 15.69 4.45 -5.18
C GLU A 86 16.11 4.37 -3.70
N GLY A 87 15.36 4.98 -2.79
CA GLY A 87 15.62 4.94 -1.35
C GLY A 87 15.22 3.65 -0.64
N GLY A 88 14.40 2.79 -1.27
CA GLY A 88 13.82 1.59 -0.65
C GLY A 88 14.52 0.26 -0.99
N GLU A 89 15.27 0.20 -2.09
CA GLU A 89 15.93 -1.03 -2.57
C GLU A 89 17.47 -1.00 -2.52
N SER A 90 18.07 0.00 -1.86
CA SER A 90 19.53 0.04 -1.66
C SER A 90 19.90 -0.17 -0.20
N LYS A 91 20.03 -1.44 0.18
CA LYS A 91 21.13 -2.02 0.98
C LYS A 91 20.85 -3.50 1.25
N LYS A 92 21.37 -4.35 0.35
CA LYS A 92 21.92 -5.65 0.72
C LYS A 92 23.43 -5.49 0.78
#